data_AF-A0A1X1SY30-F1
#
_entry.id   AF-A0A1X1SY30-F1
#
_cell.length_a   1.000
_cell.length_b   1.000
_cell.length_c   1.000
_cell.angle_alpha   90.00
_cell.angle_beta   90.00
_cell.angle_gamma   90.00
#
_symmetry.space_group_name_H-M   'P 1'
#
loop_
_entity.id
_entity.type
_entity.pdbx_description
1 polymer ?
#
loop_
_entity_poly.entity_id
_entity_poly.type
_entity_poly.pdbx_seq_one_letter_code
_entity_poly.pdbx_strand_id
1 'polypeptide(L)'
;MSVARFIADQRTKYRVPHTITCVLLGVSVSWFYKWITRAESADGLHTDTDRRRARLDTAVAAAFTAAKGLHGSPRLIADLRDLGWEVSEKTVAHSMRRQGLVARQIKRRNGLTKQDKTAPKFPDLVQRDFSAAAPDRKWVGDMTEIPTECGQKLYLATVLDLYSRRLLGAAMGLHPDADLACAAIKMAVAARGGRQVIWRDEQSERVIFHTDRGSTYTAHAFTTLCRQLGIRQSMGRVGSCFDNAAAEAFFSSLEWEVLS
;
A
#
# COMPACT_ATOMS: atom_id res chain seq x y z
N MET A 1 -28.08 12.36 27.29
CA MET A 1 -28.99 11.68 28.24
C MET A 1 -29.75 10.61 27.45
N SER A 2 -29.66 9.32 27.80
CA SER A 2 -30.31 8.26 27.02
C SER A 2 -31.83 8.24 27.25
N VAL A 3 -32.59 7.73 26.28
CA VAL A 3 -34.06 7.60 26.38
C VAL A 3 -34.46 6.73 27.59
N ALA A 4 -33.73 5.66 27.86
CA ALA A 4 -33.96 4.82 29.04
C ALA A 4 -33.72 5.58 30.35
N ARG A 5 -32.67 6.41 30.43
CA ARG A 5 -32.40 7.24 31.62
C ARG A 5 -33.46 8.33 31.81
N PHE A 6 -33.97 8.91 30.73
CA PHE A 6 -35.10 9.84 30.79
C PHE A 6 -36.35 9.16 31.36
N ILE A 7 -36.70 7.95 30.91
CA ILE A 7 -37.85 7.18 31.43
C ILE A 7 -37.70 6.88 32.93
N ALA A 8 -36.49 6.49 33.38
CA ALA A 8 -36.23 6.26 34.80
C ALA A 8 -36.31 7.56 35.63
N ASP A 9 -35.77 8.66 35.11
CA ASP A 9 -35.86 9.98 35.75
C ASP A 9 -37.31 10.44 35.93
N GLN A 10 -38.22 10.14 34.99
CA GLN A 10 -39.64 10.49 35.13
C GLN A 10 -40.29 9.83 36.34
N ARG A 11 -39.93 8.58 36.64
CA ARG A 11 -40.41 7.89 37.85
C ARG A 11 -39.79 8.48 39.11
N THR A 12 -38.49 8.73 39.10
CA THR A 12 -37.76 9.19 40.29
C THR A 12 -38.07 10.65 40.66
N LYS A 13 -38.13 11.54 39.67
CA LYS A 13 -38.31 12.99 39.88
C LYS A 13 -39.77 13.42 39.92
N TYR A 14 -40.64 12.76 39.14
CA TYR A 14 -42.02 13.20 38.94
C TYR A 14 -43.06 12.13 39.29
N ARG A 15 -42.63 10.95 39.81
CA ARG A 15 -43.51 9.82 40.18
C ARG A 15 -44.38 9.29 39.04
N VAL A 16 -43.97 9.52 37.78
CA VAL A 16 -44.67 9.00 36.61
C VAL A 16 -44.28 7.53 36.38
N PRO A 17 -45.24 6.58 36.29
CA PRO A 17 -44.93 5.18 36.00
C PRO A 17 -44.19 4.99 34.67
N HIS A 18 -43.21 4.09 34.64
CA HIS A 18 -42.43 3.79 33.43
C HIS A 18 -43.31 3.41 32.23
N THR A 19 -44.41 2.71 32.48
CA THR A 19 -45.37 2.27 31.45
C THR A 19 -45.97 3.46 30.70
N ILE A 20 -46.35 4.52 31.42
CA ILE A 20 -46.92 5.74 30.82
C ILE A 20 -45.89 6.46 29.98
N THR A 21 -44.67 6.64 30.50
CA THR A 21 -43.59 7.30 29.75
C THR A 21 -43.17 6.48 28.53
N CYS A 22 -43.15 5.15 28.62
CA CYS A 22 -42.86 4.27 27.47
C CYS A 22 -43.91 4.43 26.36
N VAL A 23 -45.20 4.46 26.71
CA VAL A 23 -46.29 4.67 25.75
C VAL A 23 -46.19 6.05 25.09
N LEU A 24 -45.94 7.11 25.86
CA LEU A 24 -45.79 8.47 25.34
C LEU A 24 -44.60 8.61 24.37
N LEU A 25 -43.53 7.85 24.59
CA LEU A 25 -42.34 7.85 23.74
C LEU A 25 -42.38 6.81 22.62
N GLY A 26 -43.45 6.00 22.52
CA GLY A 26 -43.60 4.96 21.50
C GLY A 26 -42.61 3.80 21.63
N VAL A 27 -42.12 3.50 22.85
CA VAL A 27 -41.19 2.37 23.11
C VAL A 27 -41.87 1.30 23.96
N SER A 28 -41.46 0.04 23.80
CA SER A 28 -41.99 -1.04 24.63
C SER A 28 -41.37 -1.05 26.03
N VAL A 29 -42.13 -1.54 27.02
CA VAL A 29 -41.63 -1.73 28.39
C VAL A 29 -40.48 -2.75 28.43
N SER A 30 -40.54 -3.78 27.57
CA SER A 30 -39.47 -4.77 27.42
C SER A 30 -38.18 -4.15 26.86
N TRP A 31 -38.28 -3.19 25.94
CA TRP A 31 -37.15 -2.41 25.46
C TRP A 31 -36.55 -1.57 26.59
N PHE A 32 -37.37 -0.89 27.40
CA PHE A 32 -36.89 -0.09 28.53
C PHE A 32 -36.07 -0.92 29.51
N TYR A 33 -36.59 -2.06 29.97
CA TYR A 33 -35.85 -2.92 30.90
C TYR A 33 -34.58 -3.53 30.28
N LYS A 34 -34.57 -3.80 28.97
CA LYS A 34 -33.35 -4.23 28.26
C LYS A 34 -32.27 -3.15 28.19
N TRP A 35 -32.66 -1.88 28.18
CA TRP A 35 -31.77 -0.73 27.97
C TRP A 35 -31.43 0.06 29.23
N ILE A 36 -32.21 -0.06 30.31
CA ILE A 36 -31.95 0.70 31.54
C ILE A 36 -30.64 0.28 32.23
N THR A 37 -30.37 -1.02 32.31
CA THR A 37 -29.11 -1.56 32.84
C THR A 37 -27.89 -1.13 32.02
N ARG A 38 -28.10 -0.84 30.72
CA ARG A 38 -27.06 -0.32 29.83
C ARG A 38 -26.84 1.17 30.07
N ALA A 39 -27.91 1.94 30.30
CA ALA A 39 -27.87 3.38 30.55
C ALA A 39 -27.18 3.80 31.87
N GLU A 40 -26.91 2.83 32.75
CA GLU A 40 -26.16 3.01 34.00
C GLU A 40 -24.64 2.85 33.83
N SER A 41 -24.16 2.25 32.73
CA SER A 41 -22.72 2.19 32.44
C SER A 41 -22.20 3.57 32.03
N ALA A 42 -21.24 4.09 32.80
CA ALA A 42 -20.70 5.45 32.64
C ALA A 42 -19.91 5.67 31.34
N ASP A 43 -19.46 4.58 30.71
CA ASP A 43 -18.65 4.56 29.48
C ASP A 43 -19.50 4.66 28.19
N GLY A 44 -20.83 4.53 28.26
CA GLY A 44 -21.72 4.59 27.09
C GLY A 44 -21.59 3.39 26.14
N LEU A 45 -20.88 2.34 26.54
CA LEU A 45 -20.64 1.13 25.74
C LEU A 45 -21.63 0.03 26.13
N HIS A 46 -22.76 0.03 25.44
CA HIS A 46 -23.97 -0.69 25.85
C HIS A 46 -24.07 -2.11 25.31
N THR A 47 -23.27 -2.45 24.30
CA THR A 47 -23.24 -3.77 23.67
C THR A 47 -21.82 -4.27 23.49
N ASP A 48 -21.64 -5.59 23.37
CA ASP A 48 -20.34 -6.16 23.02
C ASP A 48 -19.84 -5.67 21.65
N THR A 49 -20.76 -5.30 20.76
CA THR A 49 -20.44 -4.63 19.50
C THR A 49 -19.85 -3.24 19.74
N ASP A 50 -20.40 -2.45 20.65
CA ASP A 50 -19.87 -1.13 21.00
C ASP A 50 -18.50 -1.26 21.65
N ARG A 51 -18.33 -2.22 22.56
CA ARG A 51 -17.03 -2.52 23.19
C ARG A 51 -15.99 -2.98 22.16
N ARG A 52 -16.36 -3.87 21.23
CA ARG A 52 -15.46 -4.28 20.13
C ARG A 52 -15.11 -3.10 19.24
N ARG A 53 -16.07 -2.23 18.94
CA ARG A 53 -15.84 -1.01 18.14
C ARG A 53 -14.89 -0.06 18.83
N ALA A 54 -15.06 0.18 20.14
CA ALA A 54 -14.17 1.03 20.92
C ALA A 54 -12.74 0.47 20.95
N ARG A 55 -12.57 -0.84 21.18
CA ARG A 55 -11.26 -1.49 21.11
C ARG A 55 -10.62 -1.38 19.72
N LEU A 56 -11.42 -1.55 18.67
CA LEU A 56 -10.95 -1.36 17.30
C LEU A 56 -10.54 0.09 17.03
N ASP A 57 -11.30 1.06 17.53
CA ASP A 57 -10.98 2.48 17.36
C ASP A 57 -9.63 2.81 18.02
N THR A 58 -9.38 2.29 19.24
CA THR A 58 -8.07 2.40 19.90
C THR A 58 -6.95 1.74 19.09
N ALA A 59 -7.17 0.53 18.56
CA ALA A 59 -6.16 -0.17 17.76
C ALA A 59 -5.85 0.56 16.44
N VAL A 60 -6.87 1.10 15.77
CA VAL A 60 -6.72 1.91 14.55
C VAL A 60 -5.92 3.17 14.84
N ALA A 61 -6.21 3.88 15.93
CA ALA A 61 -5.45 5.07 16.31
C ALA A 61 -3.98 4.73 16.60
N ALA A 62 -3.71 3.67 17.37
CA ALA A 62 -2.35 3.23 17.67
C ALA A 62 -1.57 2.86 16.40
N ALA A 63 -2.18 2.08 15.50
CA ALA A 63 -1.57 1.70 14.22
C ALA A 63 -1.31 2.93 13.33
N PHE A 64 -2.26 3.86 13.26
CA PHE A 64 -2.10 5.11 12.50
C PHE A 64 -0.96 5.98 13.05
N THR A 65 -0.85 6.11 14.37
CA THR A 65 0.25 6.83 15.02
C THR A 65 1.59 6.13 14.81
N ALA A 66 1.64 4.81 14.92
CA ALA A 66 2.85 4.03 14.64
C ALA A 66 3.34 4.22 13.20
N ALA A 67 2.39 4.28 12.25
CA ALA A 67 2.65 4.60 10.84
C ALA A 67 2.84 6.11 10.57
N LYS A 68 3.02 6.94 11.60
CA LYS A 68 3.23 8.41 11.51
C LYS A 68 2.14 9.15 10.68
N GLY A 69 0.93 8.59 10.62
CA GLY A 69 -0.19 9.12 9.84
C GLY A 69 -0.06 8.96 8.32
N LEU A 70 0.81 8.07 7.85
CA LEU A 70 1.05 7.82 6.42
C LEU A 70 0.06 6.79 5.84
N HIS A 71 -0.38 5.83 6.65
CA HIS A 71 -1.24 4.73 6.19
C HIS A 71 -2.72 5.11 6.21
N GLY A 72 -3.39 4.95 5.06
CA GLY A 72 -4.85 4.99 4.95
C GLY A 72 -5.51 3.64 5.24
N SER A 73 -6.84 3.55 5.13
CA SER A 73 -7.59 2.31 5.40
C SER A 73 -7.08 1.06 4.65
N PRO A 74 -6.62 1.13 3.37
CA PRO A 74 -6.11 -0.04 2.67
C PRO A 74 -4.77 -0.56 3.19
N ARG A 75 -3.97 0.29 3.84
CA ARG A 75 -2.68 -0.10 4.46
C ARG A 75 -2.87 -0.49 5.93
N LEU A 76 -3.66 0.27 6.68
CA LEU A 76 -3.98 -0.02 8.08
C LEU A 76 -4.66 -1.37 8.29
N ILE A 77 -5.42 -1.88 7.32
CA ILE A 77 -5.96 -3.24 7.41
C ILE A 77 -4.85 -4.30 7.45
N ALA A 78 -3.74 -4.11 6.73
CA ALA A 78 -2.60 -5.02 6.78
C ALA A 78 -1.93 -4.93 8.16
N ASP A 79 -1.63 -3.71 8.63
CA ASP A 79 -1.04 -3.48 9.96
C ASP A 79 -1.90 -4.12 11.07
N LEU A 80 -3.22 -3.96 11.00
CA LEU A 80 -4.15 -4.53 11.98
C LEU A 80 -4.21 -6.06 11.88
N ARG A 81 -4.12 -6.64 10.69
CA ARG A 81 -4.06 -8.09 10.50
C ARG A 81 -2.79 -8.69 11.08
N ASP A 82 -1.65 -8.00 10.95
CA ASP A 82 -0.39 -8.41 11.57
C ASP A 82 -0.48 -8.38 13.10
N LEU A 83 -1.31 -7.48 13.64
CA LEU A 83 -1.68 -7.43 15.06
C LEU A 83 -2.79 -8.44 15.45
N GLY A 84 -3.21 -9.32 14.53
CA GLY A 84 -4.20 -10.38 14.78
C GLY A 84 -5.66 -9.95 14.67
N TRP A 85 -5.95 -8.75 14.13
CA TRP A 85 -7.34 -8.30 13.94
C TRP A 85 -7.97 -8.87 12.67
N GLU A 86 -9.14 -9.47 12.84
CA GLU A 86 -10.04 -9.82 11.74
C GLU A 86 -11.03 -8.68 11.48
N VAL A 87 -10.69 -7.80 10.54
CA VAL A 87 -11.52 -6.65 10.13
C VAL A 87 -11.52 -6.45 8.62
N SER A 88 -12.60 -5.84 8.12
CA SER A 88 -12.68 -5.41 6.71
C SER A 88 -12.14 -4.00 6.53
N GLU A 89 -11.71 -3.66 5.32
CA GLU A 89 -11.21 -2.32 5.00
C GLU A 89 -12.27 -1.25 5.27
N LYS A 90 -13.54 -1.53 4.94
CA LYS A 90 -14.66 -0.63 5.22
C LYS A 90 -14.81 -0.38 6.72
N THR A 91 -14.59 -1.39 7.56
CA THR A 91 -14.66 -1.22 9.02
C THR A 91 -13.56 -0.28 9.52
N VAL A 92 -12.34 -0.44 9.01
CA VAL A 92 -11.20 0.46 9.32
C VAL A 92 -11.48 1.88 8.82
N ALA A 93 -11.97 2.04 7.59
CA ALA A 93 -12.33 3.35 7.04
C ALA A 93 -13.40 4.08 7.87
N HIS A 94 -14.44 3.35 8.34
CA HIS A 94 -15.45 3.93 9.23
C HIS A 94 -14.86 4.31 10.60
N SER A 95 -13.92 3.53 11.11
CA SER A 95 -13.19 3.87 12.35
C SER A 95 -12.38 5.15 12.18
N MET A 96 -11.56 5.24 11.13
CA MET A 96 -10.80 6.44 10.81
C MET A 96 -11.72 7.66 10.69
N ARG A 97 -12.86 7.53 9.98
CA ARG A 97 -13.84 8.61 9.83
C ARG A 97 -14.45 9.06 11.16
N ARG A 98 -14.81 8.14 12.05
CA ARG A 98 -15.33 8.48 13.40
C ARG A 98 -14.30 9.25 14.23
N GLN A 99 -13.02 8.92 14.05
CA GLN A 99 -11.91 9.50 14.80
C GLN A 99 -11.30 10.73 14.14
N GLY A 100 -11.75 11.12 12.94
CA GLY A 100 -11.17 12.22 12.17
C GLY A 100 -9.75 11.94 11.66
N LEU A 101 -9.35 10.68 11.56
CA LEU A 101 -8.01 10.29 11.08
C LEU A 101 -7.97 10.37 9.56
N VAL A 102 -7.09 11.22 9.03
CA VAL A 102 -6.87 11.41 7.59
C VAL A 102 -5.41 11.17 7.29
N ALA A 103 -5.12 10.16 6.46
CA ALA A 103 -3.76 9.87 6.02
C ALA A 103 -3.19 11.04 5.21
N ARG A 104 -1.90 11.32 5.38
CA ARG A 104 -1.25 12.41 4.64
C ARG A 104 -1.28 12.12 3.13
N GLN A 105 -1.62 13.15 2.34
CA GLN A 105 -1.65 13.05 0.89
C GLN A 105 -0.25 13.26 0.30
N ILE A 106 0.18 12.33 -0.56
CA ILE A 106 1.43 12.45 -1.33
C ILE A 106 1.32 13.65 -2.28
N LYS A 107 2.19 14.65 -2.13
CA LYS A 107 2.33 15.75 -3.09
C LYS A 107 3.24 15.28 -4.23
N ARG A 108 2.67 15.09 -5.42
CA ARG A 108 3.45 14.76 -6.63
C ARG A 108 4.25 15.99 -7.07
N ARG A 109 5.57 15.85 -7.23
CA ARG A 109 6.40 16.83 -7.93
C ARG A 109 6.41 16.48 -9.42
N ASN A 110 6.36 17.50 -10.27
CA ASN A 110 6.47 17.33 -11.71
C ASN A 110 7.95 17.10 -12.06
N GLY A 111 8.27 15.95 -12.67
CA GLY A 111 9.63 15.58 -13.03
C GLY A 111 10.19 16.41 -14.19
N LEU A 112 11.48 16.77 -14.10
CA LEU A 112 12.31 17.25 -15.20
C LEU A 112 13.38 16.19 -15.47
N THR A 113 13.30 15.48 -16.59
CA THR A 113 14.43 14.67 -17.08
C THR A 113 14.63 14.94 -18.57
N LYS A 114 15.81 15.45 -18.92
CA LYS A 114 16.20 15.82 -20.29
C LYS A 114 16.72 14.61 -21.07
N GLN A 115 16.58 14.71 -22.39
CA GLN A 115 16.83 13.70 -23.42
C GLN A 115 18.31 13.27 -23.54
N ASP A 116 18.58 11.97 -23.64
CA ASP A 116 19.77 11.41 -24.29
C ASP A 116 19.37 10.83 -25.67
N LYS A 117 20.10 11.22 -26.72
CA LYS A 117 19.81 10.93 -28.13
C LYS A 117 20.58 9.72 -28.67
N THR A 118 21.48 9.11 -27.88
CA THR A 118 22.49 8.18 -28.41
C THR A 118 22.33 6.71 -27.99
N ALA A 119 21.34 6.38 -27.14
CA ALA A 119 21.20 5.05 -26.57
C ALA A 119 20.56 4.00 -27.54
N PRO A 120 20.97 2.71 -27.47
CA PRO A 120 20.37 1.59 -28.20
C PRO A 120 18.83 1.55 -28.12
N LYS A 121 18.17 1.38 -29.27
CA LYS A 121 16.71 1.35 -29.37
C LYS A 121 16.15 -0.03 -29.03
N PHE A 122 15.79 -0.26 -27.78
CA PHE A 122 14.88 -1.35 -27.42
C PHE A 122 13.43 -0.95 -27.77
N PRO A 123 12.59 -1.87 -28.27
CA PRO A 123 11.18 -1.59 -28.51
C PRO A 123 10.41 -1.42 -27.20
N ASP A 124 9.39 -0.57 -27.24
CA ASP A 124 8.40 -0.49 -26.18
C ASP A 124 7.38 -1.63 -26.34
N LEU A 125 7.52 -2.66 -25.50
CA LEU A 125 6.69 -3.87 -25.46
C LEU A 125 5.59 -3.74 -24.40
N VAL A 126 5.66 -2.72 -23.53
CA VAL A 126 4.68 -2.50 -22.46
C VAL A 126 3.62 -1.50 -22.91
N GLN A 127 3.98 -0.48 -23.68
CA GLN A 127 3.06 0.50 -24.26
C GLN A 127 2.09 1.10 -23.21
N ARG A 128 2.61 1.36 -22.00
CA ARG A 128 1.87 1.83 -20.81
C ARG A 128 0.82 0.88 -20.24
N ASP A 129 0.74 -0.35 -20.74
CA ASP A 129 -0.04 -1.40 -20.11
C ASP A 129 0.79 -2.05 -18.98
N PHE A 130 0.68 -1.46 -17.79
CA PHE A 130 1.31 -1.97 -16.56
C PHE A 130 0.51 -3.10 -15.90
N SER A 131 -0.42 -3.73 -16.62
CA SER A 131 -1.09 -4.96 -16.18
C SER A 131 -0.40 -6.19 -16.77
N ALA A 132 -0.52 -7.31 -16.08
CA ALA A 132 -0.06 -8.61 -16.55
C ALA A 132 -1.13 -9.66 -16.22
N ALA A 133 -1.26 -10.69 -17.06
CA ALA A 133 -2.26 -11.75 -16.86
C ALA A 133 -1.80 -12.82 -15.84
N ALA A 134 -0.49 -12.95 -15.63
CA ALA A 134 0.13 -13.91 -14.74
C ALA A 134 1.49 -13.40 -14.24
N PRO A 135 2.02 -13.96 -13.15
CA PRO A 135 3.39 -13.70 -12.71
C PRO A 135 4.39 -13.94 -13.85
N ASP A 136 5.49 -13.18 -13.82
CA ASP A 136 6.66 -13.40 -14.70
C ASP A 136 6.36 -13.22 -16.19
N ARG A 137 5.37 -12.38 -16.51
CA ARG A 137 5.12 -11.91 -17.87
C ARG A 137 5.76 -10.55 -18.13
N LYS A 138 5.61 -9.63 -17.18
CA LYS A 138 6.18 -8.29 -17.27
C LYS A 138 6.78 -7.89 -15.92
N TRP A 139 8.06 -7.60 -15.93
CA TRP A 139 8.78 -6.98 -14.85
C TRP A 139 9.10 -5.54 -15.23
N VAL A 140 9.14 -4.67 -14.23
CA VAL A 140 9.59 -3.29 -14.38
C VAL A 140 10.78 -3.06 -13.46
N GLY A 141 11.76 -2.30 -13.93
CA GLY A 141 12.92 -1.93 -13.14
C GLY A 141 13.23 -0.45 -13.25
N ASP A 142 13.79 0.06 -12.15
CA ASP A 142 14.19 1.45 -12.04
C ASP A 142 15.23 1.61 -10.93
N MET A 143 15.97 2.71 -10.98
CA MET A 143 17.05 3.05 -10.05
C MET A 143 16.81 4.43 -9.46
N THR A 144 16.91 4.54 -8.13
CA THR A 144 16.83 5.83 -7.44
C THR A 144 18.02 6.06 -6.53
N GLU A 145 18.28 7.34 -6.23
CA GLU A 145 19.23 7.77 -5.22
C GLU A 145 18.56 7.71 -3.85
N ILE A 146 19.22 7.07 -2.89
CA ILE A 146 18.82 6.99 -1.49
C ILE A 146 19.70 7.95 -0.69
N PRO A 147 19.13 9.00 -0.08
CA PRO A 147 19.88 9.90 0.77
C PRO A 147 20.32 9.17 2.05
N THR A 148 21.53 9.47 2.53
CA THR A 148 22.05 8.96 3.80
C THR A 148 22.48 10.13 4.71
N GLU A 149 22.39 9.93 6.02
CA GLU A 149 22.77 10.95 7.00
C GLU A 149 24.27 11.26 7.00
N CYS A 150 25.11 10.30 6.55
CA CYS A 150 26.56 10.47 6.45
C CYS A 150 27.01 11.20 5.17
N GLY A 151 26.08 11.64 4.32
CA GLY A 151 26.35 12.41 3.10
C GLY A 151 26.84 11.58 1.91
N GLN A 152 27.03 10.27 2.07
CA GLN A 152 27.38 9.37 0.97
C GLN A 152 26.11 8.88 0.26
N LYS A 153 25.99 9.17 -1.04
CA LYS A 153 24.84 8.73 -1.84
C LYS A 153 24.88 7.22 -2.03
N LEU A 154 23.76 6.55 -1.74
CA LEU A 154 23.54 5.16 -2.13
C LEU A 154 22.56 5.13 -3.30
N TYR A 155 22.68 4.13 -4.14
CA TYR A 155 21.76 3.89 -5.26
C TYR A 155 21.07 2.56 -5.04
N LEU A 156 19.75 2.55 -5.24
CA LEU A 156 18.91 1.36 -5.12
C LEU A 156 18.35 1.01 -6.50
N ALA A 157 18.72 -0.16 -7.02
CA ALA A 157 18.13 -0.76 -8.22
C ALA A 157 17.05 -1.76 -7.83
N THR A 158 15.90 -1.68 -8.49
CA THR A 158 14.73 -2.52 -8.17
C THR A 158 14.22 -3.30 -9.37
N VAL A 159 13.59 -4.44 -9.10
CA VAL A 159 12.85 -5.24 -10.07
C VAL A 159 11.51 -5.63 -9.45
N LEU A 160 10.42 -5.18 -10.07
CA LEU A 160 9.04 -5.40 -9.63
C LEU A 160 8.30 -6.28 -10.63
N ASP A 161 7.51 -7.24 -10.13
CA ASP A 161 6.57 -7.99 -10.95
C ASP A 161 5.26 -7.20 -11.11
N LEU A 162 4.86 -6.91 -12.35
CA LEU A 162 3.66 -6.11 -12.63
C LEU A 162 2.35 -6.85 -12.31
N TYR A 163 2.36 -8.19 -12.28
CA TYR A 163 1.20 -8.97 -11.86
C TYR A 163 0.97 -8.87 -10.35
N SER A 164 1.95 -9.32 -9.56
CA SER A 164 1.80 -9.44 -8.10
C SER A 164 2.12 -8.16 -7.33
N ARG A 165 2.72 -7.15 -7.99
CA ARG A 165 3.32 -5.96 -7.36
C ARG A 165 4.43 -6.27 -6.36
N ARG A 166 4.94 -7.50 -6.37
CA ARG A 166 6.03 -7.93 -5.49
C ARG A 166 7.37 -7.37 -5.98
N LEU A 167 8.16 -6.84 -5.04
CA LEU A 167 9.57 -6.52 -5.26
C LEU A 167 10.37 -7.83 -5.30
N LEU A 168 10.85 -8.19 -6.48
CA LEU A 168 11.59 -9.44 -6.72
C LEU A 168 13.09 -9.28 -6.46
N GLY A 169 13.64 -8.12 -6.78
CA GLY A 169 15.05 -7.80 -6.60
C GLY A 169 15.23 -6.37 -6.13
N ALA A 170 16.17 -6.18 -5.19
CA ALA A 170 16.53 -4.89 -4.63
C ALA A 170 18.03 -4.92 -4.31
N ALA A 171 18.85 -4.29 -5.16
CA ALA A 171 20.29 -4.23 -4.99
C ALA A 171 20.71 -2.80 -4.66
N MET A 172 21.67 -2.65 -3.74
CA MET A 172 22.23 -1.36 -3.36
C MET A 172 23.70 -1.25 -3.75
N GLY A 173 24.12 -0.06 -4.18
CA GLY A 173 25.51 0.21 -4.55
C GLY A 173 25.88 1.66 -4.35
N LEU A 174 27.18 1.96 -4.46
CA LEU A 174 27.71 3.32 -4.36
C LEU A 174 27.57 4.12 -5.67
N HIS A 175 27.33 3.43 -6.78
CA HIS A 175 27.26 4.02 -8.11
C HIS A 175 26.04 3.48 -8.88
N PRO A 176 25.37 4.30 -9.71
CA PRO A 176 24.25 3.88 -10.53
C PRO A 176 24.75 3.23 -11.83
N ASP A 177 25.44 2.10 -11.72
CA ASP A 177 26.12 1.43 -12.82
C ASP A 177 25.42 0.13 -13.28
N ALA A 178 25.93 -0.42 -14.38
CA ALA A 178 25.37 -1.62 -15.01
C ALA A 178 25.48 -2.86 -14.11
N ASP A 179 26.48 -2.90 -13.23
CA ASP A 179 26.69 -4.00 -12.30
C ASP A 179 25.60 -4.00 -11.22
N LEU A 180 25.21 -2.83 -10.73
CA LEU A 180 24.09 -2.68 -9.80
C LEU A 180 22.76 -3.14 -10.43
N ALA A 181 22.48 -2.74 -11.68
CA ALA A 181 21.31 -3.23 -12.41
C ALA A 181 21.37 -4.75 -12.64
N CYS A 182 22.54 -5.29 -12.97
CA CYS A 182 22.76 -6.73 -13.11
C CYS A 182 22.53 -7.48 -11.80
N ALA A 183 22.93 -6.90 -10.65
CA ALA A 183 22.69 -7.49 -9.34
C ALA A 183 21.19 -7.59 -9.04
N ALA A 184 20.43 -6.52 -9.28
CA ALA A 184 18.99 -6.50 -9.04
C ALA A 184 18.24 -7.54 -9.88
N ILE A 185 18.58 -7.69 -11.17
CA ILE A 185 17.92 -8.70 -12.02
C ILE A 185 18.31 -10.13 -11.63
N LYS A 186 19.57 -10.37 -11.22
CA LYS A 186 20.00 -11.68 -10.69
C LYS A 186 19.23 -12.05 -9.44
N MET A 187 19.02 -11.09 -8.52
CA MET A 187 18.20 -11.30 -7.32
C MET A 187 16.76 -11.66 -7.70
N ALA A 188 16.16 -10.97 -8.68
CA ALA A 188 14.81 -11.27 -9.13
C ALA A 188 14.66 -12.68 -9.70
N VAL A 189 15.62 -13.11 -10.53
CA VAL A 189 15.64 -14.49 -11.07
C VAL A 189 15.80 -15.51 -9.95
N ALA A 190 16.70 -15.26 -8.99
CA ALA A 190 16.88 -16.14 -7.83
C ALA A 190 15.60 -16.25 -6.98
N ALA A 191 14.90 -15.14 -6.75
CA ALA A 191 13.65 -15.10 -6.01
C ALA A 191 12.51 -15.92 -6.68
N ARG A 192 12.62 -16.19 -7.99
CA ARG A 192 11.71 -17.07 -8.75
C ARG A 192 12.18 -18.51 -8.85
N GLY A 193 13.28 -18.86 -8.20
CA GLY A 193 13.82 -20.22 -8.22
C GLY A 193 14.81 -20.48 -9.36
N GLY A 194 15.29 -19.44 -10.04
CA GLY A 194 16.37 -19.55 -11.03
C GLY A 194 15.92 -19.45 -12.49
N ARG A 195 16.91 -19.43 -13.39
CA ARG A 195 16.72 -19.21 -14.84
C ARG A 195 15.74 -20.21 -15.45
N GLN A 196 15.83 -21.48 -15.07
CA GLN A 196 15.01 -22.56 -15.62
C GLN A 196 13.51 -22.37 -15.39
N VAL A 197 13.10 -21.65 -14.33
CA VAL A 197 11.69 -21.40 -14.03
C VAL A 197 11.12 -20.33 -14.96
N ILE A 198 11.90 -19.27 -15.19
CA ILE A 198 11.49 -18.11 -15.98
C ILE A 198 11.76 -18.26 -17.48
N TRP A 199 12.65 -19.18 -17.87
CA TRP A 199 13.03 -19.37 -19.27
C TRP A 199 11.86 -19.86 -20.10
N ARG A 200 11.73 -19.28 -21.31
CA ARG A 200 10.78 -19.69 -22.34
C ARG A 200 11.50 -19.77 -23.67
N ASP A 201 11.28 -20.86 -24.40
CA ASP A 201 11.92 -21.08 -25.69
C ASP A 201 11.39 -20.10 -26.72
N GLU A 202 10.07 -19.94 -26.78
CA GLU A 202 9.43 -18.95 -27.62
C GLU A 202 9.73 -17.54 -27.11
N GLN A 203 10.30 -16.72 -27.98
CA GLN A 203 10.68 -15.34 -27.64
C GLN A 203 9.45 -14.50 -27.23
N SER A 204 8.30 -14.70 -27.87
CA SER A 204 7.07 -13.95 -27.56
C SER A 204 6.64 -14.13 -26.09
N GLU A 205 6.91 -15.29 -25.49
CA GLU A 205 6.50 -15.67 -24.15
C GLU A 205 7.50 -15.33 -23.05
N ARG A 206 8.74 -15.00 -23.43
CA ARG A 206 9.81 -14.61 -22.49
C ARG A 206 9.40 -13.40 -21.66
N VAL A 207 9.87 -13.37 -20.41
CA VAL A 207 9.64 -12.28 -19.47
C VAL A 207 10.10 -10.96 -20.09
N ILE A 208 9.22 -9.96 -20.10
CA ILE A 208 9.57 -8.61 -20.50
C ILE A 208 10.15 -7.89 -19.28
N PHE A 209 11.33 -7.28 -19.41
CA PHE A 209 11.87 -6.37 -18.40
C PHE A 209 11.86 -4.96 -18.96
N HIS A 210 10.99 -4.12 -18.41
CA HIS A 210 10.78 -2.76 -18.86
C HIS A 210 11.49 -1.76 -17.96
N THR A 211 12.20 -0.80 -18.54
CA THR A 211 12.88 0.27 -17.81
C THR A 211 12.69 1.61 -18.51
N ASP A 212 13.07 2.67 -17.81
CA ASP A 212 13.37 3.93 -18.47
C ASP A 212 14.62 3.80 -19.39
N ARG A 213 14.95 4.88 -20.09
CA ARG A 213 16.12 4.91 -20.99
C ARG A 213 17.40 5.35 -20.28
N GLY A 214 17.72 4.73 -19.14
CA GLY A 214 19.00 4.90 -18.48
C GLY A 214 20.16 4.24 -19.25
N SER A 215 21.31 4.91 -19.34
CA SER A 215 22.53 4.37 -19.97
C SER A 215 22.92 3.01 -19.38
N THR A 216 22.73 2.86 -18.07
CA THR A 216 22.89 1.64 -17.29
C THR A 216 22.17 0.41 -17.87
N TYR A 217 20.90 0.56 -18.26
CA TYR A 217 20.10 -0.53 -18.81
C TYR A 217 20.37 -0.83 -20.29
N THR A 218 21.09 0.06 -20.96
CA THR A 218 21.55 -0.16 -22.34
C THR A 218 22.98 -0.68 -22.44
N ALA A 219 23.70 -0.75 -21.32
CA ALA A 219 25.07 -1.24 -21.28
C ALA A 219 25.18 -2.69 -21.80
N HIS A 220 26.32 -3.01 -22.39
CA HIS A 220 26.57 -4.32 -22.99
C HIS A 220 26.48 -5.47 -21.97
N ALA A 221 27.01 -5.26 -20.76
CA ALA A 221 26.95 -6.25 -19.68
C ALA A 221 25.50 -6.60 -19.31
N PHE A 222 24.66 -5.57 -19.10
CA PHE A 222 23.25 -5.75 -18.77
C PHE A 222 22.47 -6.42 -19.90
N THR A 223 22.71 -5.99 -21.14
CA THR A 223 22.05 -6.56 -22.33
C THR A 223 22.42 -8.03 -22.54
N THR A 224 23.69 -8.37 -22.33
CA THR A 224 24.18 -9.75 -22.44
C THR A 224 23.56 -10.63 -21.35
N LEU A 225 23.50 -10.13 -20.12
CA LEU A 225 22.87 -10.85 -19.02
C LEU A 225 21.38 -11.12 -19.29
N CYS A 226 20.63 -10.13 -19.76
CA CYS A 226 19.21 -10.32 -20.09
C CYS A 226 19.03 -11.42 -21.14
N ARG A 227 19.86 -11.44 -22.18
CA ARG A 227 19.83 -12.50 -23.21
C ARG A 227 20.13 -13.88 -22.62
N GLN A 228 21.16 -13.98 -21.77
CA GLN A 228 21.53 -15.24 -21.09
C GLN A 228 20.41 -15.75 -20.18
N LEU A 229 19.66 -14.85 -19.55
CA LEU A 229 18.54 -15.18 -18.68
C LEU A 229 17.23 -15.46 -19.44
N GLY A 230 17.19 -15.20 -20.75
CA GLY A 230 15.96 -15.35 -21.54
C GLY A 230 14.96 -14.23 -21.29
N ILE A 231 15.43 -13.02 -20.94
CA ILE A 231 14.63 -11.84 -20.64
C ILE A 231 14.65 -10.89 -21.84
N ARG A 232 13.49 -10.33 -22.16
CA ARG A 232 13.32 -9.33 -23.23
C ARG A 232 13.33 -7.93 -22.66
N GLN A 233 14.37 -7.19 -22.94
CA GLN A 233 14.43 -5.77 -22.59
C GLN A 233 13.39 -4.98 -23.38
N SER A 234 12.73 -4.08 -22.69
CA SER A 234 11.81 -3.10 -23.23
C SER A 234 12.10 -1.74 -22.61
N MET A 235 11.93 -0.67 -23.38
CA MET A 235 12.13 0.68 -22.87
C MET A 235 11.03 1.63 -23.34
N GLY A 236 10.57 2.47 -22.42
CA GLY A 236 9.64 3.56 -22.69
C GLY A 236 10.21 4.61 -23.65
N ARG A 237 9.39 5.58 -24.04
CA ARG A 237 9.85 6.75 -24.80
C ARG A 237 10.64 7.68 -23.88
N VAL A 238 11.64 8.36 -24.44
CA VAL A 238 12.42 9.35 -23.68
C VAL A 238 11.51 10.47 -23.19
N GLY A 239 11.66 10.89 -21.94
CA GLY A 239 10.99 12.08 -21.41
C GLY A 239 9.51 11.88 -21.10
N SER A 240 9.03 10.64 -21.02
CA SER A 240 7.69 10.34 -20.52
C SER A 240 7.76 9.52 -19.24
N CYS A 241 7.59 10.18 -18.09
CA CYS A 241 7.42 9.54 -16.79
C CYS A 241 6.32 8.47 -16.80
N PHE A 242 5.29 8.69 -17.62
CA PHE A 242 4.20 7.74 -17.81
C PHE A 242 4.64 6.37 -18.32
N ASP A 243 5.79 6.27 -18.98
CA ASP A 243 6.26 4.99 -19.53
C ASP A 243 6.92 4.10 -18.46
N ASN A 244 7.30 4.65 -17.30
CA ASN A 244 7.79 3.89 -16.14
C ASN A 244 6.93 4.06 -14.88
N ALA A 245 5.66 4.45 -15.04
CA ALA A 245 4.79 4.88 -13.94
C ALA A 245 4.63 3.84 -12.81
N ALA A 246 4.75 2.55 -13.11
CA ALA A 246 4.68 1.50 -12.09
C ALA A 246 5.88 1.52 -11.13
N ALA A 247 7.08 1.77 -11.64
CA ALA A 247 8.28 1.91 -10.82
C ALA A 247 8.30 3.26 -10.10
N GLU A 248 7.90 4.34 -10.77
CA GLU A 248 7.74 5.66 -10.15
C GLU A 248 6.75 5.62 -8.97
N ALA A 249 5.64 4.90 -9.10
CA ALA A 249 4.66 4.74 -8.02
C ALA A 249 5.25 3.97 -6.82
N PHE A 250 6.13 2.99 -7.08
CA PHE A 250 6.85 2.28 -6.03
C PHE A 250 7.81 3.21 -5.30
N PHE A 251 8.67 3.94 -6.03
CA PHE A 251 9.62 4.86 -5.42
C PHE A 251 8.94 6.02 -4.69
N SER A 252 7.82 6.52 -5.21
CA SER A 252 7.01 7.49 -4.50
C SER A 252 6.49 6.96 -3.15
N SER A 253 6.18 5.66 -3.06
CA SER A 253 5.80 5.05 -1.77
C SER A 253 7.02 4.89 -0.87
N LEU A 254 8.15 4.41 -1.39
CA LEU A 254 9.39 4.24 -0.64
C LEU A 254 9.87 5.57 -0.04
N GLU A 255 9.92 6.62 -0.85
CA GLU A 255 10.34 7.95 -0.42
C GLU A 255 9.44 8.48 0.69
N TRP A 256 8.12 8.32 0.53
CA TRP A 256 7.14 8.85 1.46
C TRP A 256 7.00 8.06 2.76
N GLU A 257 7.30 6.77 2.73
CA GLU A 257 7.12 5.91 3.91
C GLU A 257 8.41 5.69 4.69
N VAL A 258 9.55 5.71 4.00
CA VAL A 258 10.83 5.31 4.59
C VAL A 258 11.82 6.47 4.62
N LEU A 259 11.85 7.32 3.58
CA LEU A 259 12.91 8.33 3.41
C LEU A 259 12.51 9.74 3.88
N SER A 260 11.23 9.99 4.16
CA SER A 260 10.69 11.28 4.64
C SER A 260 10.46 11.32 6.14
#